data_AF-A0A972E8M6-F1
#
_entry.id   AF-A0A972E8M6-F1
#
_cell.length_a   1.000
_cell.length_b   1.000
_cell.length_c   1.000
_cell.angle_alpha   90.00
_cell.angle_beta   90.00
_cell.angle_gamma   90.00
#
_symmetry.space_group_name_H-M   'P 1'
#
loop_
_entity.id
_entity.type
_entity.pdbx_description
1 polymer ?
#
loop_
_entity_poly.entity_id
_entity_poly.type
_entity_poly.pdbx_seq_one_letter_code
_entity_poly.pdbx_strand_id
1 'polypeptide(L)'
;DDGRLTDSQGRVVDFKNTVIIMTSNLGSEYLLNGQKDQVDILLHQTFKPEFLNRIDEIVYFNPLSKDTQAKIVAKMLGELKSRLAESYYELNFTENLKDYILENAYSPIFGARPIKRFIQNKVETVLANKIIAQDMIAGHHYLIDVVEDEILVRSLDADA
;
A
#
# COMPACT_ATOMS: atom_id res chain seq x y z
N ASP A 1 -31.55 -1.54 -6.15
CA ASP A 1 -32.93 -1.60 -5.60
C ASP A 1 -33.36 -3.04 -5.38
N ASP A 2 -33.59 -3.82 -6.43
CA ASP A 2 -34.09 -5.20 -6.27
C ASP A 2 -33.00 -6.25 -5.99
N GLY A 3 -31.75 -5.80 -5.84
CA GLY A 3 -30.59 -6.68 -5.71
C GLY A 3 -30.44 -7.62 -6.91
N ARG A 4 -30.86 -7.21 -8.11
CA ARG A 4 -30.78 -8.04 -9.33
C ARG A 4 -30.29 -7.20 -10.50
N LEU A 5 -29.48 -7.81 -11.35
CA LEU A 5 -29.02 -7.23 -12.61
C LEU A 5 -29.16 -8.28 -13.72
N THR A 6 -29.83 -7.92 -14.82
CA THR A 6 -29.86 -8.77 -16.02
C THR A 6 -28.72 -8.35 -16.95
N ASP A 7 -27.86 -9.28 -17.33
CA ASP A 7 -26.78 -9.03 -18.28
C ASP A 7 -27.29 -8.93 -19.73
N SER A 8 -26.38 -8.62 -20.67
CA SER A 8 -26.71 -8.50 -22.10
C SER A 8 -27.10 -9.81 -22.78
N GLN A 9 -26.91 -10.95 -22.12
CA GLN A 9 -27.30 -12.29 -22.58
C GLN A 9 -28.63 -12.74 -21.94
N GLY A 10 -29.27 -11.90 -21.13
CA GLY A 10 -30.53 -12.21 -20.46
C GLY A 10 -30.36 -13.01 -19.16
N ARG A 11 -29.14 -13.18 -18.65
CA ARG A 11 -28.90 -13.88 -17.38
C ARG A 11 -29.17 -12.93 -16.22
N VAL A 12 -29.96 -13.37 -15.25
CA VAL A 12 -30.25 -12.60 -14.03
C VAL A 12 -29.22 -12.97 -12.97
N VAL A 13 -28.46 -11.98 -12.51
CA VAL A 13 -27.51 -12.08 -11.40
C VAL A 13 -28.17 -11.52 -10.14
N ASP A 14 -28.10 -12.26 -9.04
CA ASP A 14 -28.61 -11.87 -7.73
C ASP A 14 -27.47 -11.28 -6.86
N PHE A 15 -27.71 -10.10 -6.29
CA PHE A 15 -26.82 -9.32 -5.43
C PHE A 15 -27.34 -9.21 -3.99
N LYS A 16 -28.43 -9.90 -3.63
CA LYS A 16 -29.02 -9.82 -2.28
C LYS A 16 -28.10 -10.30 -1.16
N ASN A 17 -27.15 -11.16 -1.48
CA ASN A 17 -26.14 -11.69 -0.55
C ASN A 17 -24.74 -11.14 -0.83
N THR A 18 -24.66 -9.93 -1.39
CA THR A 18 -23.41 -9.29 -1.80
C THR A 18 -23.20 -7.99 -1.03
N VAL A 19 -21.96 -7.74 -0.61
CA VAL A 19 -21.54 -6.42 -0.14
C VAL A 19 -21.05 -5.63 -1.34
N ILE A 20 -21.73 -4.52 -1.65
CA ILE A 20 -21.35 -3.63 -2.75
C ILE A 20 -20.48 -2.51 -2.18
N ILE A 21 -19.21 -2.47 -2.57
CA ILE A 21 -18.28 -1.41 -2.20
C ILE A 21 -18.02 -0.55 -3.43
N MET A 22 -18.28 0.75 -3.30
CA MET A 22 -17.99 1.74 -4.34
C MET A 22 -16.91 2.67 -3.83
N THR A 23 -15.89 2.93 -4.66
CA THR A 23 -14.80 3.83 -4.32
C THR A 23 -14.77 4.99 -5.30
N SER A 24 -14.66 6.21 -4.79
CA SER A 24 -14.52 7.43 -5.59
C SER A 24 -13.35 8.26 -5.08
N ASN A 25 -12.67 8.96 -5.98
CA ASN A 25 -11.66 9.97 -5.65
C ASN A 25 -12.26 11.39 -5.58
N LEU A 26 -13.59 11.53 -5.71
CA LEU A 26 -14.28 12.80 -5.64
C LEU A 26 -14.00 13.49 -4.29
N GLY A 27 -13.59 14.77 -4.34
CA GLY A 27 -13.33 15.56 -3.15
C GLY A 27 -12.05 15.19 -2.39
N SER A 28 -11.14 14.42 -3.00
CA SER A 28 -9.87 14.04 -2.34
C SER A 28 -9.05 15.25 -1.88
N GLU A 29 -9.04 16.34 -2.65
CA GLU A 29 -8.34 17.58 -2.28
C GLU A 29 -8.95 18.26 -1.05
N TYR A 30 -10.28 18.29 -0.97
CA TYR A 30 -10.99 18.83 0.18
C TYR A 30 -10.74 17.99 1.44
N LEU A 31 -10.70 16.66 1.32
CA LEU A 31 -10.35 15.76 2.43
C LEU A 31 -8.91 15.97 2.92
N LEU A 32 -7.97 16.22 2.01
CA LEU A 32 -6.58 16.54 2.36
C LEU A 32 -6.47 17.84 3.16
N ASN A 33 -7.33 18.82 2.88
CA ASN A 33 -7.40 20.11 3.56
C ASN A 33 -8.34 20.12 4.79
N GLY A 34 -8.95 18.98 5.14
CA GLY A 34 -9.89 18.87 6.26
C GLY A 34 -11.27 19.51 6.01
N GLN A 35 -11.61 19.82 4.76
CA GLN A 35 -12.84 20.50 4.36
C GLN A 35 -13.96 19.51 4.02
N LYS A 36 -14.44 18.74 5.02
CA LYS A 36 -15.45 17.69 4.81
C LYS A 36 -16.77 18.20 4.25
N ASP A 37 -17.25 19.35 4.74
CA ASP A 37 -18.52 19.93 4.27
C ASP A 37 -18.51 20.20 2.75
N GLN A 38 -17.33 20.54 2.21
CA GLN A 38 -17.16 20.77 0.78
C GLN A 38 -17.23 19.48 -0.05
N VAL A 39 -16.89 18.34 0.56
CA VAL A 39 -17.04 17.02 -0.05
C VAL A 39 -18.52 16.64 -0.14
N ASP A 40 -19.30 16.89 0.90
CA ASP A 40 -20.75 16.65 0.90
C ASP A 40 -21.46 17.46 -0.18
N ILE A 41 -21.11 18.75 -0.31
CA ILE A 41 -21.65 19.61 -1.38
C ILE A 41 -21.29 19.04 -2.76
N LEU A 42 -20.03 18.65 -2.97
CA LEU A 42 -19.56 18.11 -4.23
C LEU A 42 -20.23 16.76 -4.57
N LEU A 43 -20.47 15.90 -3.56
CA LEU A 43 -21.18 14.64 -3.72
C LEU A 43 -22.60 14.85 -4.25
N HIS A 44 -23.36 15.78 -3.64
CA HIS A 44 -24.73 16.09 -4.05
C HIS A 44 -24.81 16.83 -5.40
N GLN A 45 -23.75 17.53 -5.81
CA GLN A 45 -23.65 18.12 -7.15
C GLN A 45 -23.31 17.08 -8.23
N THR A 46 -22.54 16.06 -7.88
CA THR A 46 -22.03 15.07 -8.83
C THR A 46 -23.00 13.90 -9.02
N PHE A 47 -23.57 13.40 -7.93
CA PHE A 47 -24.47 12.26 -7.93
C PHE A 47 -25.90 12.69 -7.71
N LYS A 48 -26.81 12.06 -8.46
CA LYS A 48 -28.23 12.35 -8.31
C LYS A 48 -28.76 11.83 -6.96
N PRO A 49 -29.74 12.51 -6.35
CA PRO A 49 -30.29 12.10 -5.06
C PRO A 49 -30.81 10.65 -5.05
N GLU A 50 -31.42 10.18 -6.14
CA GLU A 50 -31.92 8.81 -6.21
C GLU A 50 -30.82 7.75 -6.08
N PHE A 51 -29.60 8.05 -6.51
CA PHE A 51 -28.46 7.14 -6.37
C PHE A 51 -27.91 7.16 -4.95
N LEU A 52 -27.72 8.36 -4.38
CA LEU A 52 -27.24 8.52 -3.01
C LEU A 52 -28.17 7.86 -1.99
N ASN A 53 -29.49 7.94 -2.23
CA ASN A 53 -30.51 7.29 -1.41
C ASN A 53 -30.47 5.74 -1.46
N ARG A 54 -29.62 5.14 -2.31
CA ARG A 54 -29.38 3.68 -2.37
C ARG A 54 -28.07 3.25 -1.74
N ILE A 55 -27.33 4.20 -1.19
CA ILE A 55 -26.10 3.94 -0.44
C ILE A 55 -26.47 3.96 1.04
N ASP A 56 -26.23 2.85 1.72
CA ASP A 56 -26.52 2.74 3.15
C ASP A 56 -25.59 3.64 3.96
N GLU A 57 -24.30 3.66 3.65
CA GLU A 57 -23.27 4.39 4.40
C GLU A 57 -22.23 5.01 3.46
N ILE A 58 -21.90 6.29 3.68
CA ILE A 58 -20.82 7.00 2.98
C ILE A 58 -19.65 7.17 3.96
N VAL A 59 -18.52 6.54 3.66
CA VAL A 59 -17.32 6.56 4.51
C VAL A 59 -16.25 7.47 3.92
N TYR A 60 -15.83 8.47 4.68
CA TYR A 60 -14.72 9.36 4.34
C TYR A 60 -13.37 8.78 4.77
N PHE A 61 -12.46 8.63 3.81
CA PHE A 61 -11.09 8.21 4.09
C PHE A 61 -10.21 9.42 4.37
N ASN A 62 -9.72 9.52 5.61
CA ASN A 62 -8.77 10.56 5.99
C ASN A 62 -7.37 10.25 5.41
N PRO A 63 -6.52 11.28 5.21
CA PRO A 63 -5.14 11.09 4.83
C PRO A 63 -4.37 10.22 5.84
N LEU A 64 -3.38 9.46 5.34
CA LEU A 64 -2.59 8.57 6.19
C LEU A 64 -1.65 9.36 7.11
N SER A 65 -1.78 9.17 8.42
CA SER A 65 -0.85 9.73 9.40
C SER A 65 0.56 9.14 9.23
N LYS A 66 1.59 9.86 9.70
CA LYS A 66 2.98 9.38 9.69
C LYS A 66 3.12 8.02 10.40
N ASP A 67 2.44 7.83 11.54
CA ASP A 67 2.46 6.54 12.26
C ASP A 67 1.81 5.41 11.46
N THR A 68 0.73 5.71 10.74
CA THR A 68 0.08 4.72 9.88
C THR A 68 0.99 4.34 8.72
N GLN A 69 1.69 5.32 8.14
CA GLN A 69 2.67 5.08 7.09
C GLN A 69 3.86 4.24 7.59
N ALA A 70 4.38 4.50 8.79
CA ALA A 70 5.42 3.67 9.41
C ALA A 70 4.99 2.20 9.55
N LYS A 71 3.74 1.96 10.00
CA LYS A 71 3.15 0.60 10.05
C LYS A 71 3.05 -0.03 8.66
N ILE A 72 2.75 0.76 7.63
CA ILE A 72 2.69 0.27 6.25
C ILE A 72 4.09 -0.10 5.73
N VAL A 73 5.13 0.71 6.03
CA VAL A 73 6.53 0.36 5.71
C VAL A 73 6.89 -0.99 6.35
N ALA A 74 6.63 -1.14 7.65
CA ALA A 74 6.90 -2.39 8.36
C ALA A 74 6.14 -3.58 7.75
N LYS A 75 4.86 -3.39 7.39
CA LYS A 75 4.05 -4.42 6.73
C LYS A 75 4.62 -4.83 5.37
N MET A 76 4.97 -3.87 4.51
CA MET A 76 5.50 -4.14 3.17
C MET A 76 6.87 -4.80 3.22
N LEU A 77 7.75 -4.38 4.14
CA LEU A 77 9.01 -5.05 4.37
C LEU A 77 8.82 -6.47 4.93
N GLY A 78 7.82 -6.67 5.80
CA GLY A 78 7.43 -7.99 6.27
C GLY A 78 6.95 -8.91 5.15
N GLU A 79 6.13 -8.40 4.22
CA GLU A 79 5.70 -9.13 3.02
C GLU A 79 6.89 -9.49 2.12
N LEU A 80 7.85 -8.58 1.94
CA LEU A 80 9.09 -8.83 1.22
C LEU A 80 9.93 -9.93 1.89
N LYS A 81 10.09 -9.85 3.22
CA LYS A 81 10.78 -10.88 4.02
C LYS A 81 10.15 -12.25 3.81
N SER A 82 8.83 -12.37 3.99
CA SER A 82 8.14 -13.65 3.84
C SER A 82 8.30 -14.23 2.45
N ARG A 83 8.19 -13.39 1.40
CA ARG A 83 8.37 -13.83 0.01
C ARG A 83 9.79 -14.32 -0.27
N LEU A 84 10.81 -13.69 0.30
CA LEU A 84 12.20 -14.10 0.08
C LEU A 84 12.61 -15.29 0.95
N ALA A 85 11.98 -15.48 2.11
CA ALA A 85 12.14 -16.69 2.92
C ALA A 85 11.64 -17.94 2.17
N GLU A 86 10.59 -17.85 1.35
CA GLU A 86 10.16 -18.94 0.45
C GLU A 86 11.24 -19.35 -0.56
N SER A 87 12.17 -18.43 -0.87
CA SER A 87 13.34 -18.66 -1.73
C SER A 87 14.63 -18.90 -0.92
N TYR A 88 14.49 -19.22 0.37
CA TYR A 88 15.57 -19.47 1.33
C TYR A 88 16.45 -18.27 1.65
N TYR A 89 16.01 -17.03 1.45
CA TYR A 89 16.74 -15.83 1.90
C TYR A 89 16.09 -15.26 3.16
N GLU A 90 16.77 -15.33 4.29
CA GLU A 90 16.28 -14.77 5.55
C GLU A 90 16.69 -13.30 5.68
N LEU A 91 15.71 -12.40 5.74
CA LEU A 91 15.97 -10.97 5.80
C LEU A 91 15.63 -10.36 7.17
N ASN A 92 16.45 -9.42 7.60
CA ASN A 92 16.17 -8.50 8.69
C ASN A 92 16.41 -7.06 8.21
N PHE A 93 15.58 -6.13 8.66
CA PHE A 93 15.67 -4.72 8.29
C PHE A 93 15.92 -3.88 9.53
N THR A 94 16.88 -2.96 9.47
CA THR A 94 17.15 -2.01 10.56
C THR A 94 16.02 -0.97 10.69
N GLU A 95 15.92 -0.32 11.86
CA GLU A 95 15.03 0.83 12.02
C GLU A 95 15.47 2.00 11.13
N ASN A 96 16.78 2.22 10.97
CA ASN A 96 17.32 3.25 10.05
C ASN A 96 16.78 3.12 8.63
N LEU A 97 16.70 1.88 8.10
CA LEU A 97 16.14 1.66 6.78
C LEU A 97 14.65 2.00 6.72
N LYS A 98 13.87 1.68 7.77
CA LYS A 98 12.44 1.99 7.83
C LYS A 98 12.21 3.50 7.87
N ASP A 99 12.98 4.21 8.68
CA ASP A 99 12.93 5.67 8.80
C ASP A 99 13.33 6.32 7.48
N TYR A 100 14.40 5.84 6.84
CA TYR A 100 14.84 6.32 5.54
C TYR A 100 13.77 6.14 4.44
N ILE A 101 13.10 4.98 4.39
CA ILE A 101 11.99 4.76 3.45
C ILE A 101 10.85 5.75 3.76
N LEU A 102 10.50 5.93 5.03
CA LEU A 102 9.41 6.80 5.43
C LEU A 102 9.69 8.26 5.04
N GLU A 103 10.90 8.76 5.26
CA GLU A 103 11.30 10.12 4.92
C GLU A 103 11.33 10.38 3.41
N ASN A 104 11.86 9.43 2.64
CA ASN A 104 12.03 9.60 1.19
C ASN A 104 10.77 9.27 0.39
N ALA A 105 9.83 8.52 0.95
CA ALA A 105 8.60 8.10 0.29
C ALA A 105 7.33 8.73 0.88
N TYR A 106 7.46 9.64 1.85
CA TYR A 106 6.31 10.33 2.43
C TYR A 106 5.55 11.13 1.37
N SER A 107 4.26 10.87 1.24
CA SER A 107 3.37 11.70 0.43
C SER A 107 1.98 11.79 1.05
N PRO A 108 1.56 13.00 1.49
CA PRO A 108 0.20 13.22 1.96
C PRO A 108 -0.85 12.92 0.89
N ILE A 109 -0.54 13.26 -0.36
CA ILE A 109 -1.48 13.22 -1.49
C ILE A 109 -1.64 11.79 -2.03
N PHE A 110 -0.54 11.03 -2.15
CA PHE A 110 -0.55 9.72 -2.80
C PHE A 110 -0.65 8.54 -1.81
N GLY A 111 -0.79 8.83 -0.51
CA GLY A 111 -0.86 7.82 0.54
C GLY A 111 0.35 6.88 0.52
N ALA A 112 0.12 5.58 0.66
CA ALA A 112 1.19 4.58 0.73
C ALA A 112 1.75 4.13 -0.64
N ARG A 113 1.23 4.64 -1.76
CA ARG A 113 1.70 4.23 -3.09
C ARG A 113 3.18 4.55 -3.33
N PRO A 114 3.70 5.73 -2.95
CA PRO A 114 5.12 6.02 -3.10
C PRO A 114 5.99 5.12 -2.23
N ILE A 115 5.55 4.76 -1.03
CA ILE A 115 6.23 3.79 -0.15
C ILE A 115 6.42 2.46 -0.88
N LYS A 116 5.33 1.91 -1.45
CA LYS A 116 5.41 0.66 -2.22
C LYS A 116 6.39 0.76 -3.37
N ARG A 117 6.32 1.84 -4.16
CA ARG A 117 7.23 2.07 -5.29
C ARG A 117 8.68 2.21 -4.86
N PHE A 118 8.93 2.89 -3.74
CA PHE A 118 10.27 3.06 -3.20
C PHE A 118 10.87 1.71 -2.82
N ILE A 119 10.14 0.88 -2.08
CA ILE A 119 10.58 -0.46 -1.70
C ILE A 119 10.89 -1.29 -2.95
N GLN A 120 10.01 -1.29 -3.96
CA GLN A 120 10.24 -2.02 -5.21
C GLN A 120 11.48 -1.52 -5.98
N ASN A 121 11.59 -0.21 -6.20
CA ASN A 121 12.61 0.36 -7.07
C ASN A 121 13.98 0.50 -6.41
N LYS A 122 14.04 0.58 -5.07
CA LYS A 122 15.29 0.78 -4.32
C LYS A 122 15.68 -0.48 -3.56
N VAL A 123 14.81 -0.99 -2.70
CA VAL A 123 15.12 -2.13 -1.84
C VAL A 123 15.13 -3.43 -2.66
N GLU A 124 14.02 -3.78 -3.30
CA GLU A 124 13.92 -5.04 -4.05
C GLU A 124 14.90 -5.10 -5.22
N THR A 125 15.13 -3.97 -5.90
CA THR A 125 16.09 -3.90 -7.01
C THR A 125 17.52 -4.17 -6.56
N VAL A 126 17.96 -3.63 -5.42
CA VAL A 126 19.29 -3.92 -4.85
C VAL A 126 19.42 -5.39 -4.48
N LEU A 127 18.40 -5.96 -3.82
CA LEU A 127 18.39 -7.37 -3.43
C LEU A 127 18.43 -8.29 -4.66
N ALA A 128 17.62 -7.98 -5.68
CA ALA A 128 17.60 -8.75 -6.93
C ALA A 128 18.97 -8.74 -7.63
N ASN A 129 19.61 -7.57 -7.73
CA ASN A 129 20.95 -7.46 -8.31
C ASN A 129 21.99 -8.27 -7.52
N LYS A 130 21.94 -8.24 -6.18
CA LYS A 130 22.84 -9.00 -5.32
C LYS A 130 22.64 -10.51 -5.43
N ILE A 131 21.40 -10.97 -5.57
CA ILE A 131 21.08 -12.37 -5.84
C ILE A 131 21.62 -12.80 -7.22
N ILE A 132 21.37 -12.01 -8.26
CA ILE A 132 21.85 -12.32 -9.63
C ILE A 132 23.39 -12.34 -9.70
N ALA A 133 24.04 -11.43 -8.98
CA ALA A 133 25.50 -11.36 -8.88
C ALA A 133 26.11 -12.49 -8.03
N GLN A 134 25.29 -13.34 -7.40
CA GLN A 134 25.72 -14.38 -6.45
C GLN A 134 26.39 -13.84 -5.18
N ASP A 135 26.19 -12.55 -4.86
CA ASP A 135 26.62 -11.93 -3.60
C ASP A 135 25.69 -12.32 -2.42
N MET A 136 24.48 -12.80 -2.74
CA MET A 136 23.54 -13.38 -1.78
C MET A 136 23.35 -14.87 -2.09
N ILE A 137 23.52 -15.71 -1.09
CA ILE A 137 23.46 -17.16 -1.13
C ILE A 137 22.21 -17.62 -0.40
N ALA A 138 21.48 -18.56 -1.00
CA ALA A 138 20.31 -19.15 -0.36
C ALA A 138 20.71 -19.93 0.92
N GLY A 139 19.87 -19.86 1.94
CA GLY A 139 20.08 -20.44 3.27
C GLY A 139 20.72 -19.48 4.28
N HIS A 140 21.13 -18.28 3.85
CA HIS A 140 21.80 -17.29 4.71
C HIS A 140 20.84 -16.21 5.22
N HIS A 141 21.23 -15.59 6.33
CA HIS A 141 20.63 -14.45 6.97
C HIS A 141 21.32 -13.15 6.53
N TYR A 142 20.51 -12.18 6.16
CA TYR A 142 20.96 -10.86 5.73
C TYR A 142 20.33 -9.76 6.56
N LEU A 143 21.16 -8.80 6.97
CA LEU A 143 20.73 -7.53 7.52
C LEU A 143 20.78 -6.47 6.43
N ILE A 144 19.63 -5.86 6.17
CA ILE A 144 19.48 -4.78 5.22
C ILE A 144 19.43 -3.47 6.00
N ASP A 145 20.33 -2.55 5.65
CA ASP A 145 20.52 -1.28 6.32
C ASP A 145 20.68 -0.14 5.30
N VAL A 146 20.78 1.08 5.78
CA VAL A 146 21.10 2.27 4.98
C VAL A 146 22.24 3.04 5.62
N VAL A 147 23.22 3.43 4.83
CA VAL A 147 24.36 4.27 5.24
C VAL A 147 24.62 5.27 4.12
N GLU A 148 24.70 6.56 4.46
CA GLU A 148 24.95 7.64 3.47
C GLU A 148 24.00 7.60 2.27
N ASP A 149 22.70 7.36 2.53
CA ASP A 149 21.63 7.21 1.54
C ASP A 149 21.78 6.01 0.57
N GLU A 150 22.72 5.09 0.84
CA GLU A 150 22.88 3.85 0.10
C GLU A 150 22.38 2.63 0.88
N ILE A 151 21.61 1.77 0.20
CA ILE A 151 21.11 0.53 0.79
C ILE A 151 22.23 -0.51 0.80
N LEU A 152 22.55 -1.01 1.99
CA LEU A 152 23.57 -2.02 2.21
C LEU A 152 22.95 -3.37 2.57
N VAL A 153 23.59 -4.44 2.12
CA VAL A 153 23.23 -5.83 2.42
C VAL A 153 24.42 -6.47 3.13
N ARG A 154 24.25 -6.89 4.38
CA ARG A 154 25.29 -7.56 5.17
C ARG A 154 24.87 -8.98 5.50
N SER A 155 25.72 -9.97 5.23
CA SER A 155 25.48 -11.34 5.71
C SER A 155 25.76 -11.41 7.21
N LEU A 156 24.87 -12.05 7.95
CA LEU A 156 25.02 -12.30 9.39
C LEU A 156 25.73 -13.63 9.69
N ASP A 157 25.89 -14.48 8.67
CA ASP A 157 26.55 -15.80 8.82
C ASP A 157 28.05 -15.75 8.50
N ALA A 158 28.64 -14.57 8.29
CA ALA A 158 30.03 -14.40 7.87
C ALA A 158 31.08 -14.52 8.99
N ASP A 159 30.70 -14.92 10.20
CA ASP A 159 31.59 -15.12 11.36
C ASP A 159 31.58 -16.58 11.86
N ALA A 160 31.86 -17.55 10.98
CA ALA A 160 32.17 -18.94 11.36
C ALA A 160 33.34 -19.52 10.56
#